data_AF-A0AA42B840-F1
#
_entry.id   AF-A0AA42B840-F1
#
_cell.length_a   1.000
_cell.length_b   1.000
_cell.length_c   1.000
_cell.angle_alpha   90.00
_cell.angle_beta   90.00
_cell.angle_gamma   90.00
#
_symmetry.space_group_name_H-M   'P 1'
#
loop_
_entity.id
_entity.type
_entity.pdbx_description
1 polymer ?
#
loop_
_entity_poly.entity_id
_entity_poly.type
_entity_poly.pdbx_seq_one_letter_code
_entity_poly.pdbx_strand_id
1 'polypeptide(L)'
;MFLHSFNYFRAIAIIFVVLAHSYIPAGWQPSSGTLFERFQFDLMMNGTVFFVFISGFLFHHVFVPRYQFKKFMVKKIKFVLMPYLFLSILPILFWLYWAPIPAPHESLYAGHSDLQTAIWYVLTGRQLTAYWYIPMVMVLFAITPFVLWLDKRNWLMHAAIPLLIISALIHRPVSNLSAVQSLFYFFPVFLIGAWASQHKDLLYQKLARKEIWLLIVAVALAAIQALFTDQIGNSQKDAFEWAGIDYSLFQKILLCFALMVFLHRFEDKEWGWMNTLANVSFAVYFIHPWFTTTWRLYYPTPDTWSSAGNLLTTLGVCAILIGLSILVAKLFKAIFKSKSRYLIGW
;
A
#
# COMPACT_ATOMS: atom_id res chain seq x y z
N MET A 1 17.70 11.07 -13.11
CA MET A 1 17.41 12.41 -12.57
C MET A 1 16.47 12.23 -11.39
N PHE A 2 16.53 13.06 -10.35
CA PHE A 2 15.50 13.05 -9.30
C PHE A 2 14.20 13.62 -9.87
N LEU A 3 13.05 13.02 -9.53
CA LEU A 3 11.74 13.47 -10.01
C LEU A 3 10.94 14.00 -8.83
N HIS A 4 10.75 15.32 -8.75
CA HIS A 4 9.96 15.96 -7.70
C HIS A 4 8.51 15.48 -7.73
N SER A 5 7.92 15.32 -8.92
CA SER A 5 6.55 14.82 -9.07
C SER A 5 6.35 13.44 -8.44
N PHE A 6 7.27 12.50 -8.67
CA PHE A 6 7.21 11.16 -8.07
C PHE A 6 7.58 11.15 -6.59
N ASN A 7 8.39 12.11 -6.13
CA ASN A 7 8.59 12.31 -4.70
C ASN A 7 7.28 12.75 -4.02
N TYR A 8 6.56 13.71 -4.60
CA TYR A 8 5.25 14.15 -4.13
C TYR A 8 4.21 13.04 -4.22
N PHE A 9 4.26 12.22 -5.27
CA PHE A 9 3.37 11.08 -5.40
C PHE A 9 3.60 10.07 -4.27
N ARG A 10 4.85 9.84 -3.85
CA ARG A 10 5.15 9.01 -2.67
C ARG A 10 4.59 9.59 -1.37
N ALA A 11 4.63 10.91 -1.19
CA ALA A 11 4.03 11.58 -0.04
C ALA A 11 2.51 11.37 0.00
N ILE A 12 1.83 11.48 -1.16
CA ILE A 12 0.40 11.21 -1.27
C ILE A 12 0.09 9.73 -1.03
N ALA A 13 0.89 8.82 -1.58
CA ALA A 13 0.70 7.38 -1.40
C ALA A 13 0.77 6.96 0.08
N ILE A 14 1.72 7.50 0.86
CA ILE A 14 1.79 7.17 2.29
C ILE A 14 0.59 7.72 3.07
N ILE A 15 0.07 8.90 2.71
CA ILE A 15 -1.16 9.43 3.32
C ILE A 15 -2.31 8.45 3.12
N PHE A 16 -2.54 7.99 1.89
CA PHE A 16 -3.62 7.04 1.60
C PHE A 16 -3.47 5.70 2.35
N VAL A 17 -2.25 5.21 2.54
CA VAL A 17 -2.02 3.99 3.32
C VAL A 17 -2.36 4.18 4.80
N VAL A 18 -1.89 5.27 5.42
CA VAL A 18 -2.22 5.54 6.83
C VAL A 18 -3.71 5.82 7.01
N LEU A 19 -4.30 6.53 6.05
CA LEU A 19 -5.73 6.89 6.03
C LEU A 19 -6.63 5.63 6.02
N ALA A 20 -6.28 4.62 5.22
CA ALA A 20 -6.97 3.33 5.19
C ALA A 20 -6.89 2.54 6.51
N HIS A 21 -6.02 2.94 7.44
CA HIS A 21 -5.89 2.35 8.78
C HIS A 21 -6.32 3.29 9.91
N SER A 22 -6.80 4.49 9.56
CA SER A 22 -7.24 5.52 10.51
C SER A 22 -8.74 5.47 10.81
N TYR A 23 -9.54 4.85 9.93
CA TYR A 23 -11.01 4.84 10.05
C TYR A 23 -11.51 4.11 11.30
N ILE A 24 -10.87 2.99 11.67
CA ILE A 24 -11.24 2.23 12.88
C ILE A 24 -10.90 3.01 14.14
N PRO A 25 -9.68 3.53 14.33
CA PRO A 25 -9.41 4.40 15.48
C PRO A 25 -10.24 5.69 15.51
N ALA A 26 -10.74 6.14 14.37
CA ALA A 26 -11.68 7.27 14.29
C ALA A 26 -13.13 6.89 14.64
N GLY A 27 -13.43 5.60 14.88
CA GLY A 27 -14.79 5.12 15.17
C GLY A 27 -15.73 5.14 13.97
N TRP A 28 -15.22 5.19 12.74
CA TRP A 28 -16.04 5.19 11.54
C TRP A 28 -16.39 3.75 11.14
N GLN A 29 -17.69 3.50 10.89
CA GLN A 29 -18.22 2.21 10.44
C GLN A 29 -18.92 2.34 9.07
N PRO A 30 -18.16 2.40 7.96
CA PRO A 30 -18.74 2.62 6.64
C PRO A 30 -19.73 1.53 6.19
N SER A 31 -19.59 0.31 6.72
CA SER A 31 -20.43 -0.84 6.33
C SER A 31 -21.87 -0.76 6.82
N SER A 32 -22.11 -0.08 7.95
CA SER A 32 -23.44 0.22 8.48
C SER A 32 -23.89 1.65 8.15
N GLY A 33 -23.05 2.41 7.44
CA GLY A 33 -23.29 3.81 7.10
C GLY A 33 -24.17 4.02 5.87
N THR A 34 -24.42 5.28 5.58
CA THR A 34 -25.15 5.73 4.38
C THR A 34 -24.39 5.37 3.09
N LEU A 35 -25.10 5.36 1.96
CA LEU A 35 -24.49 5.22 0.64
C LEU A 35 -23.38 6.26 0.40
N PHE A 36 -23.56 7.48 0.89
CA PHE A 36 -22.55 8.54 0.76
C PHE A 36 -21.28 8.23 1.54
N GLU A 37 -21.40 7.64 2.73
CA GLU A 37 -20.24 7.19 3.53
C GLU A 37 -19.52 6.02 2.87
N ARG A 38 -20.26 5.06 2.31
CA ARG A 38 -19.68 3.96 1.52
C ARG A 38 -18.89 4.49 0.32
N PHE A 39 -19.46 5.41 -0.43
CA PHE A 39 -18.80 6.10 -1.54
C PHE A 39 -17.51 6.82 -1.11
N GLN A 40 -17.55 7.59 -0.01
CA GLN A 40 -16.36 8.25 0.54
C GLN A 40 -15.29 7.24 0.95
N PHE A 41 -15.70 6.12 1.53
CA PHE A 41 -14.79 5.06 1.93
C PHE A 41 -14.13 4.38 0.71
N ASP A 42 -14.88 4.09 -0.35
CA ASP A 42 -14.35 3.52 -1.60
C ASP A 42 -13.34 4.48 -2.29
N LEU A 43 -13.58 5.80 -2.21
CA LEU A 43 -12.62 6.81 -2.65
C LEU A 43 -11.29 6.75 -1.89
N MET A 44 -11.34 6.45 -0.60
CA MET A 44 -10.20 6.48 0.32
C MET A 44 -9.38 5.18 0.32
N MET A 45 -10.02 4.03 0.16
CA MET A 45 -9.40 2.72 0.34
C MET A 45 -8.47 2.34 -0.82
N ASN A 46 -7.86 1.15 -0.78
CA ASN A 46 -6.97 0.59 -1.81
C ASN A 46 -5.75 1.43 -2.25
N GLY A 47 -5.29 2.36 -1.40
CA GLY A 47 -4.13 3.21 -1.68
C GLY A 47 -2.80 2.48 -1.93
N THR A 48 -2.72 1.17 -1.65
CA THR A 48 -1.53 0.35 -1.94
C THR A 48 -1.20 0.32 -3.44
N VAL A 49 -2.20 0.44 -4.31
CA VAL A 49 -2.01 0.55 -5.77
C VAL A 49 -1.04 1.69 -6.11
N PHE A 50 -1.09 2.82 -5.40
CA PHE A 50 -0.15 3.93 -5.61
C PHE A 50 1.29 3.52 -5.33
N PHE A 51 1.56 2.83 -4.21
CA PHE A 51 2.91 2.35 -3.89
C PHE A 51 3.44 1.36 -4.93
N VAL A 52 2.58 0.47 -5.42
CA VAL A 52 2.98 -0.54 -6.43
C VAL A 52 3.25 0.12 -7.78
N PHE A 53 2.38 1.04 -8.22
CA PHE A 53 2.58 1.82 -9.46
C PHE A 53 3.88 2.62 -9.39
N ILE A 54 4.12 3.35 -8.30
CA ILE A 54 5.36 4.10 -8.08
C ILE A 54 6.57 3.15 -8.08
N SER A 55 6.45 1.97 -7.46
CA SER A 55 7.54 0.99 -7.44
C SER A 55 7.89 0.49 -8.85
N GLY A 56 6.90 0.23 -9.69
CA GLY A 56 7.09 -0.14 -11.10
C GLY A 56 7.72 0.98 -11.92
N PHE A 57 7.22 2.20 -11.74
CA PHE A 57 7.75 3.39 -12.41
C PHE A 57 9.22 3.63 -12.03
N LEU A 58 9.54 3.65 -10.74
CA LEU A 58 10.90 3.88 -10.26
C LEU A 58 11.83 2.70 -10.57
N PHE A 59 11.31 1.47 -10.64
CA PHE A 59 12.06 0.32 -11.14
C PHE A 59 12.58 0.59 -12.55
N HIS A 60 11.69 0.96 -13.48
CA HIS A 60 12.09 1.29 -14.85
C HIS A 60 12.96 2.55 -14.90
N HIS A 61 12.52 3.66 -14.31
CA HIS A 61 13.21 4.95 -14.42
C HIS A 61 14.63 4.95 -13.80
N VAL A 62 14.81 4.31 -12.65
CA VAL A 62 16.05 4.39 -11.86
C VAL A 62 16.93 3.17 -12.06
N PHE A 63 16.35 1.98 -12.14
CA PHE A 63 17.12 0.74 -12.05
C PHE A 63 17.37 0.07 -13.40
N VAL A 64 16.44 0.12 -14.35
CA VAL A 64 16.62 -0.51 -15.68
C VAL A 64 17.89 -0.04 -16.40
N PRO A 65 18.24 1.25 -16.45
CA PRO A 65 19.45 1.72 -17.13
C PRO A 65 20.77 1.15 -16.57
N ARG A 66 20.77 0.64 -15.33
CA ARG A 66 21.98 0.13 -14.64
C ARG A 66 21.70 -1.18 -13.93
N TYR A 67 20.79 -1.98 -14.50
CA TYR A 67 20.18 -3.07 -13.77
C TYR A 67 21.16 -4.21 -13.50
N GLN A 68 21.36 -4.52 -12.22
CA GLN A 68 22.10 -5.68 -11.76
C GLN A 68 21.30 -6.33 -10.64
N PHE A 69 20.69 -7.47 -10.93
CA PHE A 69 19.74 -8.14 -10.03
C PHE A 69 20.29 -8.32 -8.61
N LYS A 70 21.52 -8.83 -8.48
CA LYS A 70 22.18 -9.01 -7.17
C LYS A 70 22.27 -7.70 -6.39
N LYS A 71 22.74 -6.61 -7.02
CA LYS A 71 22.85 -5.30 -6.35
C LYS A 71 21.49 -4.71 -6.01
N PHE A 72 20.49 -4.90 -6.87
CA PHE A 72 19.11 -4.50 -6.63
C PHE A 72 18.53 -5.22 -5.41
N MET A 73 18.57 -6.56 -5.38
CA MET A 73 18.04 -7.35 -4.28
C MET A 73 18.76 -7.07 -2.97
N VAL A 74 20.09 -6.93 -2.95
CA VAL A 74 20.83 -6.56 -1.73
C VAL A 74 20.36 -5.22 -1.16
N LYS A 75 20.06 -4.22 -2.00
CA LYS A 75 19.50 -2.95 -1.52
C LYS A 75 18.10 -3.12 -0.95
N LYS A 76 17.23 -3.91 -1.59
CA LYS A 76 15.87 -4.18 -1.09
C LYS A 76 15.89 -4.95 0.21
N ILE A 77 16.76 -5.95 0.34
CA ILE A 77 16.97 -6.66 1.61
C ILE A 77 17.40 -5.69 2.70
N LYS A 78 18.43 -4.86 2.45
CA LYS A 78 18.97 -3.94 3.47
C LYS A 78 18.02 -2.84 3.92
N PHE A 79 17.18 -2.32 3.02
CA PHE A 79 16.41 -1.10 3.29
C PHE A 79 14.89 -1.31 3.32
N VAL A 80 14.42 -2.53 3.03
CA VAL A 80 12.99 -2.89 3.08
C VAL A 80 12.79 -4.11 3.96
N LEU A 81 13.48 -5.22 3.68
CA LEU A 81 13.31 -6.46 4.45
C LEU A 81 13.91 -6.38 5.86
N MET A 82 15.10 -5.80 6.03
CA MET A 82 15.74 -5.68 7.35
C MET A 82 14.91 -4.84 8.34
N PRO A 83 14.41 -3.63 7.98
CA PRO A 83 13.50 -2.89 8.85
C PRO A 83 12.25 -3.69 9.25
N TYR A 84 11.65 -4.38 8.27
CA TYR A 84 10.52 -5.26 8.50
C TYR A 84 10.84 -6.35 9.52
N LEU A 85 11.91 -7.12 9.31
CA LEU A 85 12.31 -8.20 10.22
C LEU A 85 12.58 -7.66 11.62
N PHE A 86 13.33 -6.57 11.74
CA PHE A 86 13.65 -5.95 13.02
C PHE A 86 12.39 -5.52 13.79
N LEU A 87 11.49 -4.78 13.14
CA LEU A 87 10.26 -4.31 13.77
C LEU A 87 9.21 -5.42 13.95
N SER A 88 9.39 -6.59 13.36
CA SER A 88 8.50 -7.73 13.54
C SER A 88 8.82 -8.55 14.79
N ILE A 89 10.05 -8.47 15.32
CA ILE A 89 10.48 -9.27 16.47
C ILE A 89 9.56 -9.01 17.67
N LEU A 90 9.43 -7.76 18.07
CA LEU A 90 8.69 -7.37 19.28
C LEU A 90 7.19 -7.72 19.21
N PRO A 91 6.45 -7.41 18.13
CA PRO A 91 5.05 -7.84 18.00
C PRO A 91 4.89 -9.36 18.01
N ILE A 92 5.78 -10.11 17.35
CA ILE A 92 5.71 -11.59 17.35
C ILE A 92 5.87 -12.12 18.77
N LEU A 93 6.87 -11.64 19.52
CA LEU A 93 7.05 -12.04 20.92
C LEU A 93 5.84 -11.66 21.78
N PHE A 94 5.27 -10.47 21.57
CA PHE A 94 4.05 -10.04 22.27
C PHE A 94 2.89 -11.01 22.05
N TRP A 95 2.62 -11.39 20.80
CA TRP A 95 1.53 -12.29 20.45
C TRP A 95 1.75 -13.73 20.93
N LEU A 96 2.99 -14.20 20.96
CA LEU A 96 3.30 -15.55 21.46
C LEU A 96 3.14 -15.68 22.98
N TYR A 97 3.53 -14.65 23.74
CA TYR A 97 3.70 -14.81 25.20
C TYR A 97 2.75 -13.98 26.08
N TRP A 98 2.16 -12.89 25.57
CA TRP A 98 1.36 -11.96 26.40
C TRP A 98 -0.09 -11.85 25.97
N ALA A 99 -0.37 -11.95 24.67
CA ALA A 99 -1.73 -11.87 24.16
C ALA A 99 -1.94 -12.90 23.04
N PRO A 100 -1.93 -14.22 23.36
CA PRO A 100 -2.17 -15.26 22.35
C PRO A 100 -3.57 -15.05 21.72
N ILE A 101 -3.53 -14.43 20.54
CA ILE A 101 -4.51 -14.29 19.47
C ILE A 101 -6.01 -14.32 19.85
N PRO A 102 -6.73 -13.18 19.75
CA PRO A 102 -8.18 -13.19 19.57
C PRO A 102 -8.57 -13.57 18.11
N ALA A 103 -9.60 -14.41 17.98
CA ALA A 103 -10.19 -14.92 16.74
C ALA A 103 -10.56 -13.78 15.76
N PRO A 104 -9.89 -13.72 14.59
CA PRO A 104 -10.12 -14.68 13.50
C PRO A 104 -8.84 -15.37 12.99
N HIS A 105 -7.74 -15.22 13.74
CA HIS A 105 -6.42 -15.73 13.38
C HIS A 105 -6.13 -17.12 13.95
N GLU A 106 -6.93 -17.55 14.92
CA GLU A 106 -6.76 -18.81 15.66
C GLU A 106 -6.62 -20.02 14.71
N SER A 107 -7.36 -20.07 13.60
CA SER A 107 -7.31 -21.21 12.66
C SER A 107 -6.00 -21.36 11.87
N LEU A 108 -5.23 -20.29 11.67
CA LEU A 108 -3.93 -20.35 10.98
C LEU A 108 -2.80 -20.85 11.88
N TYR A 109 -2.96 -20.68 13.19
CA TYR A 109 -1.88 -20.88 14.17
C TYR A 109 -2.22 -21.95 15.22
N ALA A 110 -3.49 -22.34 15.34
CA ALA A 110 -3.92 -23.43 16.21
C ALA A 110 -3.21 -24.72 15.82
N GLY A 111 -2.70 -25.43 16.84
CA GLY A 111 -1.98 -26.70 16.67
C GLY A 111 -0.55 -26.59 16.15
N HIS A 112 -0.04 -25.38 15.88
CA HIS A 112 1.35 -25.16 15.47
C HIS A 112 2.26 -24.81 16.66
N SER A 113 3.53 -25.18 16.58
CA SER A 113 4.55 -24.74 17.55
C SER A 113 4.83 -23.23 17.46
N ASP A 114 5.34 -22.64 18.54
CA ASP A 114 5.73 -21.21 18.59
C ASP A 114 6.62 -20.81 17.41
N LEU A 115 7.58 -21.67 17.04
CA LEU A 115 8.48 -21.41 15.91
C LEU A 115 7.72 -21.38 14.58
N GLN A 116 6.80 -22.31 14.36
CA GLN A 116 5.96 -22.33 13.16
C GLN A 116 5.06 -21.09 13.11
N THR A 117 4.43 -20.72 14.22
CA THR A 117 3.61 -19.51 14.34
C THR A 117 4.43 -18.25 14.06
N ALA A 118 5.63 -18.13 14.61
CA ALA A 118 6.54 -17.03 14.33
C ALA A 118 6.93 -16.94 12.84
N ILE A 119 7.24 -18.09 12.21
CA ILE A 119 7.53 -18.14 10.78
C ILE A 119 6.31 -17.68 9.97
N TRP A 120 5.11 -18.15 10.30
CA TRP A 120 3.89 -17.73 9.63
C TRP A 120 3.62 -16.24 9.75
N TYR A 121 3.85 -15.63 10.92
CA TYR A 121 3.79 -14.19 11.06
C TYR A 121 4.75 -13.49 10.10
N VAL A 122 6.02 -13.89 10.07
CA VAL A 122 7.01 -13.28 9.17
C VAL A 122 6.64 -13.46 7.68
N LEU A 123 6.09 -14.60 7.28
CA LEU A 123 5.74 -14.87 5.89
C LEU A 123 4.47 -14.13 5.45
N THR A 124 3.49 -14.00 6.33
CA THR A 124 2.20 -13.35 6.01
C THR A 124 2.20 -11.85 6.31
N GLY A 125 3.11 -11.38 7.17
CA GLY A 125 3.12 -10.00 7.67
C GLY A 125 1.92 -9.67 8.57
N ARG A 126 1.33 -10.65 9.24
CA ARG A 126 0.13 -10.46 10.08
C ARG A 126 0.39 -10.07 11.53
N GLN A 127 1.64 -10.06 11.98
CA GLN A 127 2.04 -9.58 13.30
C GLN A 127 1.67 -8.11 13.54
N LEU A 128 1.56 -7.31 12.47
CA LEU A 128 1.07 -5.93 12.51
C LEU A 128 0.21 -5.63 11.29
N THR A 129 -0.69 -4.66 11.44
CA THR A 129 -1.48 -4.17 10.30
C THR A 129 -0.56 -3.63 9.20
N ALA A 130 -0.96 -3.70 7.93
CA ALA A 130 -0.21 -3.24 6.75
C ALA A 130 1.08 -4.02 6.39
N TYR A 131 1.68 -4.78 7.31
CA TYR A 131 2.98 -5.44 7.15
C TYR A 131 3.00 -6.54 6.07
N TRP A 132 1.84 -7.10 5.74
CA TRP A 132 1.61 -8.03 4.62
C TRP A 132 2.16 -7.54 3.26
N TYR A 133 2.30 -6.22 3.07
CA TYR A 133 2.85 -5.65 1.85
C TYR A 133 4.35 -6.00 1.66
N ILE A 134 5.12 -6.18 2.74
CA ILE A 134 6.56 -6.46 2.63
C ILE A 134 6.85 -7.85 2.05
N PRO A 135 6.25 -8.96 2.54
CA PRO A 135 6.39 -10.25 1.89
C PRO A 135 6.01 -10.21 0.40
N MET A 136 4.86 -9.59 0.07
CA MET A 136 4.41 -9.45 -1.31
C MET A 136 5.40 -8.66 -2.18
N VAL A 137 5.84 -7.48 -1.75
CA VAL A 137 6.73 -6.64 -2.55
C VAL A 137 8.13 -7.26 -2.71
N MET A 138 8.58 -8.06 -1.75
CA MET A 138 9.84 -8.79 -1.88
C MET A 138 9.78 -9.88 -2.95
N VAL A 139 8.65 -10.60 -3.06
CA VAL A 139 8.42 -11.52 -4.19
C VAL A 139 8.36 -10.75 -5.50
N LEU A 140 7.66 -9.61 -5.51
CA LEU A 140 7.60 -8.73 -6.67
C LEU A 140 9.01 -8.27 -7.11
N PHE A 141 9.87 -7.90 -6.17
CA PHE A 141 11.26 -7.55 -6.45
C PHE A 141 12.06 -8.74 -6.99
N ALA A 142 11.81 -9.96 -6.51
CA ALA A 142 12.48 -11.15 -7.01
C ALA A 142 12.13 -11.47 -8.48
N ILE A 143 10.90 -11.17 -8.92
CA ILE A 143 10.46 -11.41 -10.31
C ILE A 143 10.85 -10.28 -11.30
N THR A 144 11.55 -9.24 -10.85
CA THR A 144 11.98 -8.14 -11.72
C THR A 144 12.85 -8.52 -12.94
N PRO A 145 13.64 -9.63 -12.95
CA PRO A 145 14.27 -10.10 -14.18
C PRO A 145 13.26 -10.45 -15.30
N PHE A 146 12.09 -10.98 -14.95
CA PHE A 146 11.01 -11.25 -15.90
C PHE A 146 10.40 -9.94 -16.41
N VAL A 147 10.20 -8.95 -15.54
CA VAL A 147 9.76 -7.60 -15.95
C VAL A 147 10.73 -6.97 -16.94
N LEU A 148 12.03 -7.10 -16.71
CA LEU A 148 13.06 -6.61 -17.64
C LEU A 148 13.01 -7.33 -18.99
N TRP A 149 12.70 -8.64 -18.99
CA TRP A 149 12.52 -9.39 -20.23
C TRP A 149 11.30 -8.89 -21.03
N LEU A 150 10.20 -8.58 -20.35
CA LEU A 150 9.01 -7.97 -20.97
C LEU A 150 9.32 -6.58 -21.52
N ASP A 151 9.99 -5.75 -20.74
CA ASP A 151 10.40 -4.38 -21.10
C ASP A 151 11.22 -4.34 -22.40
N LYS A 152 12.27 -5.17 -22.49
CA LYS A 152 13.12 -5.28 -23.69
C LYS A 152 12.37 -5.70 -24.95
N ARG A 153 11.23 -6.38 -24.81
CA ARG A 153 10.36 -6.81 -25.91
C ARG A 153 9.20 -5.85 -26.18
N ASN A 154 9.06 -4.78 -25.41
CA ASN A 154 7.88 -3.90 -25.38
C ASN A 154 6.57 -4.64 -25.04
N TRP A 155 6.67 -5.73 -24.27
CA TRP A 155 5.53 -6.61 -23.93
C TRP A 155 4.89 -6.29 -22.57
N LEU A 156 5.31 -5.21 -21.90
CA LEU A 156 4.77 -4.83 -20.58
C LEU A 156 3.24 -4.73 -20.58
N MET A 157 2.65 -4.02 -21.55
CA MET A 157 1.19 -3.90 -21.64
C MET A 157 0.50 -5.17 -22.16
N HIS A 158 1.16 -5.96 -23.01
CA HIS A 158 0.63 -7.25 -23.48
C HIS A 158 0.48 -8.23 -22.31
N ALA A 159 1.37 -8.16 -21.32
CA ALA A 159 1.23 -8.91 -20.07
C ALA A 159 0.28 -8.24 -19.08
N ALA A 160 0.34 -6.91 -18.93
CA ALA A 160 -0.43 -6.19 -17.92
C ALA A 160 -1.94 -6.24 -18.14
N ILE A 161 -2.42 -6.15 -19.38
CA ILE A 161 -3.87 -6.15 -19.69
C ILE A 161 -4.56 -7.46 -19.26
N PRO A 162 -4.13 -8.66 -19.69
CA PRO A 162 -4.76 -9.90 -19.26
C PRO A 162 -4.62 -10.11 -17.75
N LEU A 163 -3.47 -9.76 -17.17
CA LEU A 163 -3.26 -9.83 -15.73
C LEU A 163 -4.16 -8.87 -14.95
N LEU A 164 -4.49 -7.70 -15.51
CA LEU A 164 -5.40 -6.74 -14.89
C LEU A 164 -6.84 -7.28 -14.86
N ILE A 165 -7.26 -7.95 -15.91
CA ILE A 165 -8.56 -8.66 -15.94
C ILE A 165 -8.57 -9.74 -14.86
N ILE A 166 -7.51 -10.57 -14.78
CA ILE A 166 -7.38 -11.57 -13.73
C ILE A 166 -7.39 -10.92 -12.34
N SER A 167 -6.72 -9.79 -12.15
CA SER A 167 -6.65 -9.08 -10.87
C SER A 167 -8.01 -8.57 -10.42
N ALA A 168 -8.78 -8.01 -11.35
CA ALA A 168 -10.13 -7.54 -11.11
C ALA A 168 -11.12 -8.65 -10.73
N LEU A 169 -10.81 -9.90 -11.10
CA LEU A 169 -11.62 -11.09 -10.81
C LEU A 169 -11.12 -11.86 -9.58
N ILE A 170 -9.82 -11.89 -9.31
CA ILE A 170 -9.23 -12.66 -8.20
C ILE A 170 -9.34 -11.91 -6.87
N HIS A 171 -9.40 -10.57 -6.91
CA HIS A 171 -9.35 -9.66 -5.78
C HIS A 171 -8.11 -9.86 -4.89
N ARG A 172 -8.02 -9.10 -3.80
CA ARG A 172 -7.02 -9.32 -2.76
C ARG A 172 -7.40 -10.53 -1.91
N PRO A 173 -6.42 -11.24 -1.30
CA PRO A 173 -6.74 -12.33 -0.39
C PRO A 173 -7.52 -11.79 0.80
N VAL A 174 -8.42 -12.63 1.33
CA VAL A 174 -9.01 -12.39 2.66
C VAL A 174 -7.87 -12.10 3.62
N SER A 175 -7.99 -10.99 4.36
CA SER A 175 -6.98 -10.63 5.35
C SER A 175 -5.56 -10.36 4.78
N ASN A 176 -5.37 -10.32 3.46
CA ASN A 176 -4.06 -10.28 2.77
C ASN A 176 -3.09 -11.41 3.16
N LEU A 177 -3.62 -12.58 3.51
CA LEU A 177 -2.82 -13.71 4.01
C LEU A 177 -1.93 -14.35 2.94
N SER A 178 -2.42 -14.39 1.69
CA SER A 178 -1.69 -14.97 0.57
C SER A 178 -0.85 -13.91 -0.15
N ALA A 179 0.47 -13.95 0.04
CA ALA A 179 1.39 -13.12 -0.72
C ALA A 179 1.33 -13.44 -2.23
N VAL A 180 1.01 -14.69 -2.60
CA VAL A 180 0.90 -15.12 -4.00
C VAL A 180 -0.34 -14.52 -4.69
N GLN A 181 -1.52 -14.63 -4.08
CA GLN A 181 -2.72 -14.00 -4.64
C GLN A 181 -2.55 -12.47 -4.67
N SER A 182 -1.95 -11.88 -3.62
CA SER A 182 -1.61 -10.46 -3.62
C SER A 182 -0.64 -10.09 -4.76
N LEU A 183 0.34 -10.95 -5.06
CA LEU A 183 1.25 -10.75 -6.19
C LEU A 183 0.46 -10.69 -7.49
N PHE A 184 -0.40 -11.67 -7.79
CA PHE A 184 -1.19 -11.67 -9.02
C PHE A 184 -2.07 -10.43 -9.14
N TYR A 185 -2.69 -9.99 -8.03
CA TYR A 185 -3.50 -8.78 -7.97
C TYR A 185 -2.70 -7.49 -8.26
N PHE A 186 -1.50 -7.35 -7.67
CA PHE A 186 -0.71 -6.13 -7.77
C PHE A 186 0.30 -6.12 -8.94
N PHE A 187 0.63 -7.27 -9.50
CA PHE A 187 1.62 -7.37 -10.57
C PHE A 187 1.28 -6.56 -11.83
N PRO A 188 0.04 -6.55 -12.37
CA PRO A 188 -0.26 -5.68 -13.52
C PRO A 188 -0.10 -4.20 -13.18
N VAL A 189 -0.40 -3.76 -11.96
CA VAL A 189 -0.18 -2.37 -11.53
C VAL A 189 1.31 -2.01 -11.60
N PHE A 190 2.19 -2.93 -11.20
CA PHE A 190 3.63 -2.73 -11.30
C PHE A 190 4.10 -2.65 -12.75
N LEU A 191 3.59 -3.53 -13.63
CA LEU A 191 3.90 -3.51 -15.06
C LEU A 191 3.41 -2.21 -15.71
N ILE A 192 2.21 -1.75 -15.37
CA ILE A 192 1.64 -0.47 -15.84
C ILE A 192 2.52 0.69 -15.39
N GLY A 193 3.00 0.69 -14.14
CA GLY A 193 3.95 1.70 -13.65
C GLY A 193 5.26 1.71 -14.43
N ALA A 194 5.84 0.54 -14.71
CA ALA A 194 7.06 0.41 -15.52
C ALA A 194 6.83 0.93 -16.96
N TRP A 195 5.73 0.52 -17.59
CA TRP A 195 5.34 0.98 -18.92
C TRP A 195 5.10 2.50 -18.95
N ALA A 196 4.49 3.05 -17.90
CA ALA A 196 4.26 4.48 -17.78
C ALA A 196 5.59 5.25 -17.68
N SER A 197 6.62 4.69 -17.04
CA SER A 197 7.95 5.29 -17.08
C SER A 197 8.60 5.22 -18.46
N GLN A 198 8.39 4.14 -19.20
CA GLN A 198 8.91 3.97 -20.56
C GLN A 198 8.30 4.98 -21.54
N HIS A 199 7.01 5.31 -21.36
CA HIS A 199 6.24 6.18 -22.25
C HIS A 199 5.88 7.53 -21.60
N LYS A 200 6.62 7.95 -20.57
CA LYS A 200 6.24 9.10 -19.71
C LYS A 200 6.02 10.39 -20.50
N ASP A 201 6.87 10.69 -21.48
CA ASP A 201 6.81 11.95 -22.23
C ASP A 201 5.56 12.00 -23.11
N LEU A 202 5.23 10.87 -23.75
CA LEU A 202 4.00 10.70 -24.51
C LEU A 202 2.76 10.80 -23.60
N LEU A 203 2.81 10.21 -22.41
CA LEU A 203 1.72 10.26 -21.45
C LEU A 203 1.49 11.68 -20.94
N TYR A 204 2.56 12.40 -20.57
CA TYR A 204 2.49 13.81 -20.17
C TYR A 204 1.88 14.66 -21.28
N GLN A 205 2.30 14.45 -22.54
CA GLN A 205 1.75 15.18 -23.68
C GLN A 205 0.27 14.85 -23.94
N LYS A 206 -0.10 13.57 -24.00
CA LYS A 206 -1.45 13.13 -24.40
C LYS A 206 -2.51 13.31 -23.32
N LEU A 207 -2.12 13.22 -22.05
CA LEU A 207 -3.01 13.33 -20.89
C LEU A 207 -2.99 14.73 -20.26
N ALA A 208 -2.09 15.63 -20.68
CA ALA A 208 -2.11 17.01 -20.22
C ALA A 208 -3.51 17.62 -20.39
N ARG A 209 -4.04 18.19 -19.30
CA ARG A 209 -5.37 18.83 -19.21
C ARG A 209 -6.54 17.84 -19.30
N LYS A 210 -6.26 16.53 -19.36
CA LYS A 210 -7.27 15.47 -19.30
C LYS A 210 -7.30 14.76 -17.95
N GLU A 211 -6.50 15.19 -16.98
CA GLU A 211 -6.52 14.63 -15.63
C GLU A 211 -7.90 14.75 -14.97
N ILE A 212 -8.67 15.81 -15.27
CA ILE A 212 -10.04 15.95 -14.75
C ILE A 212 -10.96 14.84 -15.25
N TRP A 213 -10.81 14.39 -16.50
CA TRP A 213 -11.58 13.27 -17.03
C TRP A 213 -11.19 11.95 -16.36
N LEU A 214 -9.90 11.74 -16.10
CA LEU A 214 -9.43 10.58 -15.33
C LEU A 214 -10.02 10.60 -13.90
N LEU A 215 -10.08 11.77 -13.27
CA LEU A 215 -10.71 11.95 -11.95
C LEU A 215 -12.21 11.67 -11.99
N ILE A 216 -12.93 12.20 -12.98
CA ILE A 216 -14.37 11.97 -13.14
C ILE A 216 -14.67 10.47 -13.29
N VAL A 217 -13.93 9.77 -14.15
CA VAL A 217 -14.11 8.32 -14.33
C VAL A 217 -13.74 7.55 -13.06
N ALA A 218 -12.67 7.93 -12.36
CA ALA A 218 -12.31 7.31 -11.08
C ALA A 218 -13.40 7.51 -10.01
N VAL A 219 -13.97 8.71 -9.91
CA VAL A 219 -15.09 9.02 -9.01
C VAL A 219 -16.34 8.22 -9.40
N ALA A 220 -16.64 8.12 -10.70
CA ALA A 220 -17.76 7.31 -11.18
C ALA A 220 -17.60 5.83 -10.82
N LEU A 221 -16.38 5.26 -10.92
CA LEU A 221 -16.11 3.88 -10.50
C LEU A 221 -16.34 3.66 -9.00
N ALA A 222 -15.95 4.62 -8.15
CA ALA A 222 -16.24 4.55 -6.72
C ALA A 222 -17.75 4.62 -6.45
N ALA A 223 -18.48 5.46 -7.18
CA ALA A 223 -19.94 5.53 -7.09
C ALA A 223 -20.59 4.23 -7.55
N ILE A 224 -20.11 3.62 -8.64
CA ILE A 224 -20.59 2.33 -9.14
C ILE A 224 -20.38 1.24 -8.09
N GLN A 225 -19.20 1.18 -7.46
CA GLN A 225 -18.93 0.21 -6.40
C GLN A 225 -19.91 0.37 -5.22
N ALA A 226 -20.08 1.61 -4.73
CA ALA A 226 -20.96 1.89 -3.62
C ALA A 226 -22.45 1.63 -3.92
N LEU A 227 -22.90 1.88 -5.15
CA LEU A 227 -24.30 1.76 -5.58
C LEU A 227 -24.70 0.33 -5.95
N PHE A 228 -23.82 -0.41 -6.61
CA PHE A 228 -24.18 -1.65 -7.30
C PHE A 228 -23.47 -2.90 -6.76
N THR A 229 -22.67 -2.78 -5.72
CA THR A 229 -21.97 -3.92 -5.11
C THR A 229 -22.10 -3.92 -3.60
N ASP A 230 -21.94 -5.09 -2.98
CA ASP A 230 -21.82 -5.23 -1.53
C ASP A 230 -20.36 -5.11 -1.07
N GLN A 231 -19.42 -4.93 -2.00
CA GLN A 231 -18.01 -4.72 -1.70
C GLN A 231 -17.81 -3.31 -1.15
N ILE A 232 -17.09 -3.20 -0.03
CA ILE A 232 -16.84 -1.92 0.64
C ILE A 232 -15.34 -1.78 0.88
N GLY A 233 -14.76 -0.70 0.38
CA GLY A 233 -13.34 -0.42 0.43
C GLY A 233 -12.52 -1.34 -0.47
N ASN A 234 -11.75 -2.24 0.14
CA ASN A 234 -10.89 -3.17 -0.58
C ASN A 234 -11.67 -4.45 -0.90
N SER A 235 -11.80 -4.81 -2.17
CA SER A 235 -12.35 -6.10 -2.58
C SER A 235 -11.44 -7.24 -2.10
N GLN A 236 -12.00 -8.15 -1.30
CA GLN A 236 -11.29 -9.30 -0.74
C GLN A 236 -12.15 -10.56 -0.84
N LYS A 237 -11.53 -11.67 -1.22
CA LYS A 237 -12.15 -13.01 -1.26
C LYS A 237 -11.07 -14.08 -1.50
N ASP A 238 -11.48 -15.34 -1.46
CA ASP A 238 -10.63 -16.42 -1.95
C ASP A 238 -10.49 -16.34 -3.48
N ALA A 239 -9.34 -16.78 -3.98
CA ALA A 239 -8.90 -16.47 -5.34
C ALA A 239 -9.91 -16.88 -6.43
N PHE A 240 -10.50 -18.07 -6.30
CA PHE A 240 -11.35 -18.66 -7.34
C PHE A 240 -12.85 -18.51 -7.05
N GLU A 241 -13.22 -17.83 -5.96
CA GLU A 241 -14.63 -17.54 -5.68
C GLU A 241 -15.10 -16.36 -6.53
N TRP A 242 -16.36 -16.37 -6.94
CA TRP A 242 -16.95 -15.22 -7.61
C TRP A 242 -17.54 -14.26 -6.57
N ALA A 243 -17.17 -12.98 -6.63
CA ALA A 243 -17.82 -11.94 -5.83
C ALA A 243 -18.04 -10.62 -6.57
N GLY A 244 -18.05 -10.64 -7.92
CA GLY A 244 -18.12 -9.43 -8.75
C GLY A 244 -16.76 -8.93 -9.21
N ILE A 245 -16.73 -7.68 -9.69
CA ILE A 245 -15.54 -7.02 -10.25
C ILE A 245 -15.00 -6.01 -9.24
N ASP A 246 -13.69 -5.97 -9.04
CA ASP A 246 -13.01 -4.94 -8.24
C ASP A 246 -12.91 -3.61 -9.03
N TYR A 247 -13.88 -2.73 -8.83
CA TYR A 247 -13.89 -1.39 -9.42
C TYR A 247 -12.83 -0.47 -8.81
N SER A 248 -12.50 -0.67 -7.52
CA SER A 248 -11.47 0.08 -6.80
C SER A 248 -10.10 -0.03 -7.48
N LEU A 249 -9.74 -1.20 -8.01
CA LEU A 249 -8.48 -1.41 -8.73
C LEU A 249 -8.37 -0.48 -9.95
N PHE A 250 -9.39 -0.45 -10.80
CA PHE A 250 -9.41 0.41 -11.99
C PHE A 250 -9.43 1.89 -11.61
N GLN A 251 -10.23 2.24 -10.60
CA GLN A 251 -10.25 3.59 -10.02
C GLN A 251 -8.85 4.03 -9.63
N LYS A 252 -8.10 3.22 -8.87
CA LYS A 252 -6.76 3.61 -8.41
C LYS A 252 -5.73 3.69 -9.52
N ILE A 253 -5.84 2.85 -10.56
CA ILE A 253 -4.97 2.96 -11.74
C ILE A 253 -5.22 4.28 -12.47
N LEU A 254 -6.48 4.69 -12.65
CA LEU A 254 -6.81 6.00 -13.23
C LEU A 254 -6.28 7.14 -12.38
N LEU A 255 -6.42 7.05 -11.05
CA LEU A 255 -5.83 8.00 -10.11
C LEU A 255 -4.30 8.03 -10.19
N CYS A 256 -3.63 6.91 -10.47
CA CYS A 256 -2.18 6.91 -10.69
C CYS A 256 -1.78 7.78 -11.87
N PHE A 257 -2.47 7.65 -13.01
CA PHE A 257 -2.21 8.48 -14.18
C PHE A 257 -2.60 9.94 -13.94
N ALA A 258 -3.74 10.19 -13.29
CA ALA A 258 -4.17 11.54 -12.94
C ALA A 258 -3.14 12.24 -12.04
N LEU A 259 -2.66 11.58 -10.98
CA LEU A 259 -1.64 12.10 -10.08
C LEU A 259 -0.29 12.26 -10.78
N MET A 260 0.14 11.30 -11.58
CA MET A 260 1.38 11.38 -12.36
C MET A 260 1.41 12.64 -13.25
N VAL A 261 0.32 12.90 -13.97
CA VAL A 261 0.22 14.06 -14.89
C VAL A 261 0.03 15.37 -14.12
N PHE A 262 -0.81 15.37 -13.09
CA PHE A 262 -1.06 16.55 -12.26
C PHE A 262 0.21 17.01 -11.55
N LEU A 263 0.94 16.09 -10.90
CA LEU A 263 2.14 16.41 -10.13
C LEU A 263 3.32 16.81 -11.02
N HIS A 264 3.36 16.35 -12.28
CA HIS A 264 4.38 16.78 -13.24
C HIS A 264 4.36 18.29 -13.51
N ARG A 265 3.20 18.97 -13.33
CA ARG A 265 3.10 20.44 -13.42
C ARG A 265 3.92 21.18 -12.36
N PHE A 266 4.32 20.48 -11.32
CA PHE A 266 5.08 21.00 -10.20
C PHE A 266 6.49 20.40 -10.14
N GLU A 267 6.99 19.86 -11.26
CA GLU A 267 8.34 19.27 -11.34
C GLU A 267 9.43 20.29 -10.97
N ASP A 268 9.24 21.56 -11.34
CA ASP A 268 10.18 22.66 -11.04
C ASP A 268 9.95 23.32 -9.68
N LYS A 269 8.93 22.89 -8.92
CA LYS A 269 8.61 23.47 -7.61
C LYS A 269 9.14 22.57 -6.50
N GLU A 270 9.75 23.17 -5.48
CA GLU A 270 10.17 22.47 -4.28
C GLU A 270 9.22 22.75 -3.10
N TRP A 271 8.55 21.70 -2.60
CA TRP A 271 7.67 21.78 -1.43
C TRP A 271 8.27 21.00 -0.27
N GLY A 272 8.85 21.73 0.69
CA GLY A 272 9.61 21.15 1.80
C GLY A 272 8.84 20.12 2.64
N TRP A 273 7.54 20.35 2.90
CA TRP A 273 6.71 19.41 3.67
C TRP A 273 6.45 18.11 2.91
N MET A 274 6.19 18.16 1.61
CA MET A 274 6.01 16.95 0.78
C MET A 274 7.33 16.20 0.62
N ASN A 275 8.45 16.92 0.47
CA ASN A 275 9.78 16.31 0.45
C ASN A 275 10.08 15.58 1.76
N THR A 276 9.78 16.22 2.90
CA THR A 276 9.95 15.61 4.22
C THR A 276 9.12 14.34 4.33
N LEU A 277 7.81 14.41 4.02
CA LEU A 277 6.89 13.28 4.10
C LEU A 277 7.28 12.13 3.16
N ALA A 278 7.70 12.44 1.94
CA ALA A 278 8.17 11.44 0.98
C ALA A 278 9.45 10.74 1.45
N ASN A 279 10.39 11.48 2.04
CA ASN A 279 11.64 10.93 2.56
C ASN A 279 11.42 10.01 3.76
N VAL A 280 10.49 10.36 4.66
CA VAL A 280 10.12 9.55 5.83
C VAL A 280 9.05 8.49 5.53
N SER A 281 8.54 8.41 4.30
CA SER A 281 7.37 7.58 3.94
C SER A 281 7.51 6.10 4.35
N PHE A 282 8.68 5.48 4.17
CA PHE A 282 8.91 4.10 4.61
C PHE A 282 8.91 3.96 6.13
N ALA A 283 9.48 4.92 6.87
CA ALA A 283 9.42 4.92 8.33
C ALA A 283 7.98 5.10 8.82
N VAL A 284 7.22 6.01 8.21
CA VAL A 284 5.78 6.17 8.52
C VAL A 284 5.02 4.88 8.24
N TYR A 285 5.29 4.22 7.11
CA TYR A 285 4.70 2.91 6.79
C TYR A 285 4.98 1.86 7.87
N PHE A 286 6.21 1.79 8.37
CA PHE A 286 6.58 0.81 9.39
C PHE A 286 6.07 1.14 10.79
N ILE A 287 5.99 2.42 11.14
CA ILE A 287 5.69 2.88 12.50
C ILE A 287 4.18 3.00 12.75
N HIS A 288 3.39 3.50 11.79
CA HIS A 288 1.96 3.73 12.03
C HIS A 288 1.16 2.50 12.52
N PRO A 289 1.47 1.24 12.11
CA PRO A 289 0.73 0.08 12.58
C PRO A 289 0.93 -0.20 14.06
N TRP A 290 2.03 0.26 14.65
CA TRP A 290 2.24 0.14 16.09
C TRP A 290 1.20 0.91 16.87
N PHE A 291 0.87 2.13 16.43
CA PHE A 291 -0.18 2.92 17.06
C PHE A 291 -1.56 2.31 16.83
N THR A 292 -1.88 1.88 15.60
CA THR A 292 -3.21 1.34 15.29
C THR A 292 -3.44 -0.03 15.94
N THR A 293 -2.42 -0.88 16.03
CA THR A 293 -2.50 -2.15 16.75
C THR A 293 -2.60 -1.93 18.26
N THR A 294 -1.79 -1.02 18.83
CA THR A 294 -1.88 -0.68 20.26
C THR A 294 -3.26 -0.14 20.62
N TRP A 295 -3.82 0.74 19.78
CA TRP A 295 -5.18 1.24 19.95
C TRP A 295 -6.22 0.11 20.02
N ARG A 296 -6.12 -0.89 19.12
CA ARG A 296 -7.03 -2.04 19.11
C ARG A 296 -6.93 -2.93 20.35
N LEU A 297 -5.80 -2.95 21.04
CA LEU A 297 -5.66 -3.69 22.29
C LEU A 297 -6.52 -3.09 23.41
N TYR A 298 -6.68 -1.76 23.42
CA TYR A 298 -7.53 -1.05 24.39
C TYR A 298 -8.99 -0.97 23.96
N TYR A 299 -9.26 -0.95 22.65
CA TYR A 299 -10.61 -0.85 22.07
C TYR A 299 -10.85 -1.98 21.05
N PRO A 300 -11.08 -3.22 21.52
CA PRO A 300 -11.12 -4.40 20.66
C PRO A 300 -12.37 -4.48 19.77
N THR A 301 -13.49 -3.94 20.22
CA THR A 301 -14.74 -3.93 19.44
C THR A 301 -15.21 -2.51 19.13
N PRO A 302 -15.68 -2.26 17.88
CA PRO A 302 -16.27 -0.98 17.51
C PRO A 302 -17.46 -0.55 18.38
N ASP A 303 -18.13 -1.50 19.05
CA ASP A 303 -19.30 -1.26 19.91
C ASP A 303 -18.95 -0.63 21.27
N THR A 304 -17.68 -0.69 21.69
CA THR A 304 -17.20 -0.05 22.93
C THR A 304 -17.00 1.46 22.77
N TRP A 305 -17.07 1.97 21.53
CA TRP A 305 -16.91 3.37 21.19
C TRP A 305 -18.16 3.86 20.47
N SER A 306 -18.66 5.06 20.78
CA SER A 306 -19.82 5.58 20.05
C SER A 306 -19.49 5.73 18.56
N SER A 307 -20.27 5.09 17.69
CA SER A 307 -20.08 5.06 16.23
C SER A 307 -20.46 6.40 15.59
N ALA A 308 -19.70 7.45 15.90
CA ALA A 308 -19.89 8.81 15.40
C ALA A 308 -18.77 9.27 14.45
N GLY A 309 -17.83 8.36 14.12
CA GLY A 309 -16.74 8.66 13.20
C GLY A 309 -17.22 8.87 11.77
N ASN A 310 -16.48 9.67 11.01
CA ASN A 310 -16.71 9.99 9.61
C ASN A 310 -15.38 10.31 8.90
N LEU A 311 -15.43 10.70 7.63
CA LEU A 311 -14.24 11.06 6.86
C LEU A 311 -13.39 12.16 7.53
N LEU A 312 -14.01 13.19 8.11
CA LEU A 312 -13.28 14.31 8.73
C LEU A 312 -12.51 13.85 9.98
N THR A 313 -13.15 13.10 10.88
CA THR A 313 -12.47 12.51 12.04
C THR A 313 -11.36 11.53 11.61
N THR A 314 -11.58 10.78 10.54
CA THR A 314 -10.60 9.85 9.96
C THR A 314 -9.39 10.59 9.40
N LEU A 315 -9.58 11.74 8.75
CA LEU A 315 -8.50 12.62 8.31
C LEU A 315 -7.71 13.20 9.50
N GLY A 316 -8.40 13.60 10.57
CA GLY A 316 -7.78 14.06 11.81
C GLY A 316 -6.89 13.00 12.46
N VAL A 317 -7.41 11.78 12.63
CA VAL A 317 -6.65 10.64 13.14
C VAL A 317 -5.47 10.32 12.23
N CYS A 318 -5.65 10.34 10.90
CA CYS A 318 -4.56 10.12 9.95
C CYS A 318 -3.42 11.14 10.13
N ALA A 319 -3.76 12.42 10.26
CA ALA A 319 -2.77 13.48 10.50
C ALA A 319 -2.01 13.25 11.82
N ILE A 320 -2.70 12.85 12.89
CA ILE A 320 -2.08 12.51 14.18
C ILE A 320 -1.13 11.31 14.02
N LEU A 321 -1.57 10.23 13.39
CA LEU A 321 -0.75 9.02 13.20
C LEU A 321 0.50 9.31 12.36
N ILE A 322 0.39 10.13 11.31
CA ILE A 322 1.55 10.58 10.52
C ILE A 322 2.48 11.41 11.41
N GLY A 323 1.95 12.40 12.14
CA GLY A 323 2.75 13.25 13.03
C GLY A 323 3.53 12.46 14.08
N LEU A 324 2.85 11.53 14.77
CA LEU A 324 3.47 10.62 15.75
C LEU A 324 4.51 9.72 15.10
N SER A 325 4.23 9.18 13.92
CA SER A 325 5.18 8.33 13.20
C SER A 325 6.44 9.09 12.79
N ILE A 326 6.31 10.35 12.35
CA ILE A 326 7.45 11.22 12.03
C ILE A 326 8.24 11.55 13.29
N LEU A 327 7.58 11.82 14.42
CA LEU A 327 8.24 12.07 15.70
C LEU A 327 9.09 10.86 16.12
N VAL A 328 8.51 9.65 16.12
CA VAL A 328 9.23 8.41 16.44
C VAL A 328 10.38 8.19 15.46
N ALA A 329 10.16 8.39 14.16
CA ALA A 329 11.20 8.26 13.16
C ALA A 329 12.38 9.21 13.44
N LYS A 330 12.11 10.46 13.82
CA LYS A 330 13.14 11.46 14.20
C LYS A 330 13.90 11.05 15.45
N LEU A 331 13.22 10.51 16.46
CA LEU A 331 13.86 9.98 17.67
C LEU A 331 14.79 8.81 17.35
N PHE A 332 14.32 7.83 16.57
CA PHE A 332 15.15 6.73 16.07
C PHE A 332 16.35 7.25 15.27
N LYS A 333 16.15 8.27 14.43
CA LYS A 333 17.23 8.88 13.66
C LYS A 333 18.27 9.56 14.55
N ALA A 334 17.83 10.25 15.60
CA ALA A 334 18.71 10.90 16.56
C ALA A 334 19.56 9.88 17.33
N ILE A 335 18.96 8.75 17.75
CA ILE A 335 19.63 7.70 18.53
C ILE A 335 20.58 6.87 17.63
N PHE A 336 20.08 6.37 16.50
CA PHE A 336 20.80 5.39 15.66
C PHE A 336 21.53 6.01 14.46
N LYS A 337 21.38 7.32 14.22
CA LYS A 337 22.05 8.09 13.16
C LYS A 337 21.89 7.43 11.78
N SER A 338 22.99 7.07 11.11
CA SER A 338 22.94 6.44 9.79
C SER A 338 22.41 5.01 9.81
N LYS A 339 22.42 4.33 10.98
CA LYS A 339 21.96 2.95 11.13
C LYS A 339 20.43 2.83 11.15
N SER A 340 19.71 3.91 11.43
CA SER A 340 18.23 3.94 11.44
C SER A 340 17.62 3.44 10.12
N ARG A 341 18.30 3.64 8.99
CA ARG A 341 17.85 3.17 7.67
C ARG A 341 17.69 1.65 7.55
N TYR A 342 18.36 0.88 8.41
CA TYR A 342 18.26 -0.58 8.46
C TYR A 342 17.21 -1.05 9.47
N LEU A 343 16.75 -0.15 10.36
CA LEU A 343 15.80 -0.44 11.44
C LEU A 343 14.38 0.01 11.09
N ILE A 344 14.25 1.20 10.51
CA ILE A 344 12.96 1.83 10.20
C ILE A 344 12.85 2.29 8.74
N GLY A 345 13.87 2.03 7.90
CA GLY A 345 13.85 2.42 6.49
C GLY A 345 14.11 3.92 6.22
N TRP A 346 14.57 4.69 7.22
CA TRP A 346 14.92 6.11 7.09
C TRP A 346 16.17 6.48 7.90
#